data_AF-A0A1G2MK22-F1
#
_entry.id   AF-A0A1G2MK22-F1
#
_cell.length_a   1.000
_cell.length_b   1.000
_cell.length_c   1.000
_cell.angle_alpha   90.00
_cell.angle_beta   90.00
_cell.angle_gamma   90.00
#
_symmetry.space_group_name_H-M   'P 1'
#
loop_
_entity.id
_entity.type
_entity.pdbx_description
1 polymer ?
#
loop_
_entity_poly.entity_id
_entity_poly.type
_entity_poly.pdbx_seq_one_letter_code
_entity_poly.pdbx_strand_id
1 'polypeptide(L)'
;MKKIYIVIAILIGVVAVGALWFAIGSEEITAVTNFEECVATGAPIMESYPRQCRYGGKTFTEYIGNEIEKSDLIRLESPRPNEKIKSPLTIKGEARGDWFFEASFPISITDWDGRIIGEGFATAKGEWMTTDFVPFEAVLTFTVDPQAYSNRGSLILRKDNPSGLPEHDDALEVPIIFSDISSSDNALCTMDAKICPDGSAVGRVGPRCEFAPCEGNSTSESDVILTIGAKGEAGGLAIKLNSVLEDSRCPKDVVCVWAGEAKVSVTLTTASKTETKIISTNDKPYLFDEYEVSIISVLPEPQSGREITQGAYSVTFHIQKKDAVGGSQKNSMVSGQVTVGPTCPVERIPPDPNCADKPYVTTVQVIEVGSPQSAPFATAKTNEEGKYSVSLPPGKYALQPVGGSVMPRCETKEITVLSLTPMSVNLSCDSGIR
;
A
#
# COMPACT_ATOMS: atom_id res chain seq x y z
N MET A 1 32.39 35.46 52.39
CA MET A 1 32.59 34.00 52.40
C MET A 1 31.34 33.21 52.80
N LYS A 2 30.67 33.47 53.94
CA LYS A 2 29.43 32.75 54.37
C LYS A 2 28.30 32.68 53.32
N LYS A 3 28.05 33.75 52.55
CA LYS A 3 26.99 33.76 51.52
C LYS A 3 27.25 32.82 50.33
N ILE A 4 28.51 32.55 50.01
CA ILE A 4 28.90 31.67 48.90
C ILE A 4 28.61 30.20 49.24
N TYR A 5 28.88 29.80 50.48
CA TYR A 5 28.59 28.43 50.95
C TYR A 5 27.08 28.10 50.95
N ILE A 6 26.23 29.09 51.22
CA ILE A 6 24.77 28.92 51.17
C ILE A 6 24.28 28.67 49.74
N VAL A 7 24.81 29.40 48.76
CA VAL A 7 24.44 29.23 47.34
C VAL A 7 24.88 27.87 46.81
N ILE A 8 26.10 27.42 47.19
CA ILE A 8 26.62 26.10 46.80
C ILE A 8 25.77 24.98 47.41
N ALA A 9 25.37 25.10 48.68
CA ALA A 9 24.52 24.10 49.34
C ALA A 9 23.15 23.97 48.68
N ILE A 10 22.54 25.09 48.24
CA ILE A 10 21.26 25.08 47.52
C ILE A 10 21.41 24.42 46.14
N LEU A 11 22.48 24.74 45.41
CA LEU A 11 22.76 24.12 44.10
C LEU A 11 22.94 22.60 44.22
N ILE A 12 23.68 22.13 45.23
CA ILE A 12 23.85 20.69 45.47
C ILE A 12 22.52 20.05 45.84
N GLY A 13 21.68 20.71 46.64
CA GLY A 13 20.34 20.23 46.97
C GLY A 13 19.44 20.09 45.75
N VAL A 14 19.44 21.08 44.85
CA VAL A 14 18.63 21.05 43.62
C VAL A 14 19.11 19.96 42.66
N VAL A 15 20.43 19.78 42.52
CA VAL A 15 21.01 18.70 41.71
C VAL A 15 20.70 17.34 42.32
N ALA A 16 20.76 17.20 43.64
CA ALA A 16 20.42 15.96 44.34
C ALA A 16 18.94 15.61 44.19
N VAL A 17 18.03 16.59 44.29
CA VAL A 17 16.59 16.40 44.07
C VAL A 17 16.29 16.09 42.61
N GLY A 18 16.96 16.76 41.66
CA GLY A 18 16.84 16.46 40.23
C GLY A 18 17.34 15.05 39.89
N ALA A 19 18.45 14.62 40.49
CA ALA A 19 18.97 13.26 40.36
C ALA A 19 18.06 12.22 41.02
N LEU A 20 17.44 12.55 42.16
CA LEU A 20 16.47 11.67 42.80
C LEU A 20 15.19 11.53 41.96
N TRP A 21 14.73 12.61 41.33
CA TRP A 21 13.55 12.59 40.45
C TRP A 21 13.84 11.84 39.14
N PHE A 22 15.06 11.93 38.62
CA PHE A 22 15.49 11.14 37.46
C PHE A 22 15.70 9.65 37.79
N ALA A 23 16.10 9.33 39.03
CA ALA A 23 16.28 7.96 39.50
C ALA A 23 14.95 7.28 39.86
N ILE A 24 13.94 8.05 40.29
CA ILE A 24 12.56 7.58 40.42
C ILE A 24 11.91 7.68 39.03
N GLY A 25 12.40 6.85 38.11
CA GLY A 25 11.81 6.71 36.78
C GLY A 25 10.33 6.38 36.91
N SER A 26 9.50 7.10 36.17
CA SER A 26 8.11 6.73 35.94
C SER A 26 8.09 5.40 35.22
N GLU A 27 7.68 4.32 35.90
CA GLU A 27 7.29 3.09 35.21
C GLU A 27 6.14 3.44 34.25
N GLU A 28 6.41 3.41 32.95
CA GLU A 28 5.35 3.38 31.95
C GLU A 28 4.56 2.09 32.17
N ILE A 29 3.38 2.22 32.77
CA ILE A 29 2.41 1.13 32.83
C ILE A 29 1.95 0.89 31.39
N THR A 30 2.50 -0.12 30.73
CA THR A 30 1.94 -0.63 29.48
C THR A 30 0.52 -1.08 29.77
N ALA A 31 -0.46 -0.35 29.26
CA ALA A 31 -1.87 -0.64 29.50
C ALA A 31 -2.26 -1.92 28.75
N VAL A 32 -2.16 -3.07 29.40
CA VAL A 32 -2.63 -4.35 28.87
C VAL A 32 -4.16 -4.35 28.83
N THR A 33 -4.72 -4.54 27.64
CA THR A 33 -6.16 -4.46 27.35
C THR A 33 -6.77 -5.79 26.91
N ASN A 34 -5.97 -6.74 26.41
CA ASN A 34 -6.45 -8.03 25.88
C ASN A 34 -5.55 -9.21 26.29
N PHE A 35 -6.01 -10.42 25.97
CA PHE A 35 -5.29 -11.66 26.30
C PHE A 35 -3.94 -11.75 25.60
N GLU A 36 -3.85 -11.37 24.32
CA GLU A 36 -2.61 -11.41 23.56
C GLU A 36 -1.54 -10.48 24.14
N GLU A 37 -1.92 -9.26 24.53
CA GLU A 37 -1.05 -8.29 25.22
C GLU A 37 -0.61 -8.83 26.58
N CYS A 38 -1.52 -9.48 27.32
CA CYS A 38 -1.18 -10.10 28.60
C CYS A 38 -0.13 -11.20 28.41
N VAL A 39 -0.28 -12.07 27.41
CA VAL A 39 0.71 -13.11 27.09
C VAL A 39 2.04 -12.49 26.64
N ALA A 40 2.01 -11.41 25.87
CA ALA A 40 3.21 -10.70 25.42
C ALA A 40 4.03 -10.09 26.58
N THR A 41 3.42 -9.85 27.75
CA THR A 41 4.15 -9.43 28.95
C THR A 41 4.95 -10.54 29.62
N GLY A 42 4.78 -11.81 29.21
CA GLY A 42 5.36 -12.98 29.86
C GLY A 42 4.62 -13.41 31.14
N ALA A 43 3.40 -12.91 31.36
CA ALA A 43 2.56 -13.31 32.47
C ALA A 43 2.15 -14.80 32.41
N PRO A 44 1.90 -15.44 33.56
CA PRO A 44 1.53 -16.85 33.59
C PRO A 44 0.16 -17.08 32.95
N ILE A 45 0.08 -18.10 32.09
CA ILE A 45 -1.16 -18.62 31.51
C ILE A 45 -1.67 -19.76 32.39
N MET A 46 -2.93 -19.71 32.77
CA MET A 46 -3.59 -20.74 33.57
C MET A 46 -3.92 -21.97 32.70
N GLU A 47 -3.87 -23.15 33.31
CA GLU A 47 -4.32 -24.42 32.71
C GLU A 47 -5.87 -24.49 32.70
N SER A 48 -6.50 -23.54 32.01
CA SER A 48 -7.95 -23.45 31.82
C SER A 48 -8.30 -23.45 30.34
N TYR A 49 -9.55 -23.80 30.04
CA TYR A 49 -10.13 -23.60 28.72
C TYR A 49 -11.41 -22.76 28.84
N PRO A 50 -11.48 -21.55 28.24
CA PRO A 50 -10.44 -20.89 27.43
C PRO A 50 -9.20 -20.55 28.26
N ARG A 51 -8.07 -20.29 27.58
CA ARG A 51 -6.83 -19.91 28.28
C ARG A 51 -7.04 -18.56 28.98
N GLN A 52 -6.49 -18.43 30.18
CA GLN A 52 -6.56 -17.20 30.96
C GLN A 52 -5.17 -16.71 31.34
N CYS A 53 -4.92 -15.40 31.19
CA CYS A 53 -3.65 -14.76 31.52
C CYS A 53 -3.86 -13.72 32.62
N ARG A 54 -2.96 -13.69 33.62
CA ARG A 54 -3.09 -12.78 34.77
C ARG A 54 -1.95 -11.77 34.82
N TYR A 55 -2.26 -10.49 34.65
CA TYR A 55 -1.29 -9.39 34.70
C TYR A 55 -1.88 -8.17 35.42
N GLY A 56 -1.08 -7.49 36.24
CA GLY A 56 -1.50 -6.25 36.93
C GLY A 56 -2.75 -6.41 37.82
N GLY A 57 -2.97 -7.61 38.39
CA GLY A 57 -4.16 -7.91 39.20
C GLY A 57 -5.46 -8.18 38.40
N LYS A 58 -5.41 -8.10 37.07
CA LYS A 58 -6.53 -8.42 36.16
C LYS A 58 -6.33 -9.79 35.51
N THR A 59 -7.44 -10.42 35.14
CA THR A 59 -7.46 -11.67 34.37
C THR A 59 -8.03 -11.39 32.98
N PHE A 60 -7.31 -11.79 31.95
CA PHE A 60 -7.69 -11.68 30.55
C PHE A 60 -8.00 -13.09 30.02
N THR A 61 -9.14 -13.27 29.37
CA THR A 61 -9.57 -14.57 28.83
C THR A 61 -9.42 -14.56 27.32
N GLU A 62 -8.89 -15.64 26.77
CA GLU A 62 -8.78 -15.83 25.32
C GLU A 62 -10.16 -15.80 24.64
N TYR A 63 -10.27 -15.05 23.55
CA TYR A 63 -11.48 -15.06 22.72
C TYR A 63 -11.50 -16.31 21.83
N ILE A 64 -12.53 -17.13 21.99
CA ILE A 64 -12.70 -18.41 21.26
C ILE A 64 -13.98 -18.44 20.41
N GLY A 65 -14.59 -17.28 20.15
CA GLY A 65 -15.91 -17.22 19.51
C GLY A 65 -16.99 -17.81 20.41
N ASN A 66 -17.90 -18.60 19.82
CA ASN A 66 -19.02 -19.21 20.53
C ASN A 66 -18.84 -20.73 20.78
N GLU A 67 -17.60 -21.26 20.73
CA GLU A 67 -17.32 -22.70 20.85
C GLU A 67 -17.90 -23.35 22.11
N ILE A 68 -17.85 -22.67 23.27
CA ILE A 68 -18.42 -23.20 24.52
C ILE A 68 -19.95 -23.30 24.43
N GLU A 69 -20.60 -22.29 23.85
CA GLU A 69 -22.06 -22.24 23.69
C GLU A 69 -22.57 -23.36 22.78
N LYS A 70 -21.73 -23.84 21.86
CA LYS A 70 -22.06 -24.88 20.89
C LYS A 70 -21.50 -26.25 21.23
N SER A 71 -20.77 -26.41 22.33
CA SER A 71 -20.06 -27.65 22.71
C SER A 71 -20.94 -28.89 22.86
N ASP A 72 -22.25 -28.74 23.08
CA ASP A 72 -23.22 -29.83 23.13
C ASP A 72 -23.81 -30.22 21.76
N LEU A 73 -23.64 -29.38 20.74
CA LEU A 73 -24.18 -29.56 19.38
C LEU A 73 -23.09 -29.89 18.36
N ILE A 74 -21.95 -29.20 18.44
CA ILE A 74 -20.83 -29.34 17.52
C ILE A 74 -19.51 -29.02 18.21
N ARG A 75 -18.47 -29.80 17.92
CA ARG A 75 -17.14 -29.69 18.51
C ARG A 75 -16.10 -29.70 17.41
N LEU A 76 -15.22 -28.72 17.45
CA LEU A 76 -14.13 -28.57 16.49
C LEU A 76 -12.83 -29.12 17.07
N GLU A 77 -12.28 -30.14 16.40
CA GLU A 77 -10.98 -30.72 16.74
C GLU A 77 -9.85 -29.91 16.11
N SER A 78 -9.99 -29.54 14.84
CA SER A 78 -9.01 -28.77 14.07
C SER A 78 -9.70 -27.90 13.02
N PRO A 79 -9.33 -26.62 12.86
CA PRO A 79 -8.35 -25.88 13.68
C PRO A 79 -8.90 -25.51 15.07
N ARG A 80 -8.04 -25.28 16.06
CA ARG A 80 -8.44 -24.70 17.35
C ARG A 80 -8.57 -23.16 17.23
N PRO A 81 -9.29 -22.49 18.16
CA PRO A 81 -9.38 -21.04 18.16
C PRO A 81 -8.02 -20.36 18.13
N ASN A 82 -7.91 -19.29 17.34
CA ASN A 82 -6.73 -18.48 17.10
C ASN A 82 -5.54 -19.26 16.50
N GLU A 83 -5.76 -20.47 15.98
CA GLU A 83 -4.72 -21.24 15.32
C GLU A 83 -4.31 -20.57 14.00
N LYS A 84 -3.00 -20.65 13.71
CA LYS A 84 -2.43 -20.16 12.45
C LYS A 84 -2.68 -21.17 11.33
N ILE A 85 -3.51 -20.78 10.37
CA ILE A 85 -3.94 -21.64 9.26
C ILE A 85 -3.30 -21.22 7.92
N LYS A 86 -3.31 -22.16 6.98
CA LYS A 86 -2.90 -21.99 5.57
C LYS A 86 -3.88 -22.69 4.65
N SER A 87 -3.90 -22.28 3.39
CA SER A 87 -4.70 -22.91 2.34
C SER A 87 -3.87 -24.03 1.66
N PRO A 88 -4.43 -25.22 1.41
CA PRO A 88 -5.76 -25.70 1.83
C PRO A 88 -5.82 -26.03 3.33
N LEU A 89 -6.96 -25.72 3.97
CA LEU A 89 -7.21 -26.05 5.38
C LEU A 89 -8.00 -27.35 5.50
N THR A 90 -7.54 -28.25 6.35
CA THR A 90 -8.30 -29.43 6.76
C THR A 90 -9.06 -29.15 8.05
N ILE A 91 -10.37 -29.35 8.02
CA ILE A 91 -11.28 -29.09 9.14
C ILE A 91 -11.81 -30.43 9.63
N LYS A 92 -11.72 -30.67 10.94
CA LYS A 92 -12.13 -31.92 11.60
C LYS A 92 -12.88 -31.62 12.88
N GLY A 93 -13.88 -32.43 13.16
CA GLY A 93 -14.65 -32.34 14.39
C GLY A 93 -15.76 -33.38 14.43
N GLU A 94 -16.68 -33.17 15.35
CA GLU A 94 -17.88 -33.98 15.50
C GLU A 94 -19.10 -33.07 15.71
N ALA A 95 -20.24 -33.42 15.11
CA ALA A 95 -21.49 -32.69 15.28
C ALA A 95 -22.63 -33.68 15.53
N ARG A 96 -23.69 -33.25 16.22
CA ARG A 96 -24.89 -34.06 16.35
C ARG A 96 -25.59 -34.20 15.00
N GLY A 97 -26.32 -35.30 14.82
CA GLY A 97 -26.92 -35.63 13.54
C GLY A 97 -27.87 -34.58 12.96
N ASP A 98 -28.58 -33.86 13.83
CA ASP A 98 -29.44 -32.74 13.49
C ASP A 98 -28.69 -31.52 12.94
N TRP A 99 -27.36 -31.49 13.02
CA TRP A 99 -26.52 -30.49 12.36
C TRP A 99 -26.37 -30.72 10.85
N PHE A 100 -26.57 -31.97 10.41
CA PHE A 100 -26.38 -32.41 9.03
C PHE A 100 -27.69 -32.45 8.25
N PHE A 101 -27.59 -32.23 6.95
CA PHE A 101 -28.59 -32.60 5.96
C PHE A 101 -27.87 -33.27 4.79
N GLU A 102 -28.41 -34.39 4.29
CA GLU A 102 -27.75 -35.18 3.24
C GLU A 102 -26.27 -35.52 3.56
N ALA A 103 -26.00 -35.86 4.84
CA ALA A 103 -24.66 -36.17 5.35
C ALA A 103 -23.63 -35.02 5.24
N SER A 104 -24.08 -33.78 5.05
CA SER A 104 -23.20 -32.62 4.95
C SER A 104 -23.78 -31.37 5.60
N PHE A 105 -22.93 -30.35 5.78
CA PHE A 105 -23.37 -29.02 6.17
C PHE A 105 -22.39 -27.94 5.65
N PRO A 106 -22.86 -26.70 5.42
CA PRO A 106 -22.04 -25.64 4.85
C PRO A 106 -21.00 -25.10 5.83
N ILE A 107 -19.80 -24.84 5.30
CA ILE A 107 -18.71 -24.18 6.00
C ILE A 107 -18.20 -22.99 5.21
N SER A 108 -17.76 -21.94 5.90
CA SER A 108 -17.19 -20.76 5.27
C SER A 108 -16.06 -20.17 6.09
N ILE A 109 -15.07 -19.59 5.41
CA ILE A 109 -14.04 -18.77 6.02
C ILE A 109 -14.28 -17.32 5.63
N THR A 110 -14.23 -16.46 6.63
CA THR A 110 -14.29 -15.00 6.47
C THR A 110 -12.94 -14.37 6.77
N ASP A 111 -12.66 -13.24 6.14
CA ASP A 111 -11.55 -12.37 6.51
C ASP A 111 -11.91 -11.49 7.73
N TRP A 112 -11.06 -10.50 8.02
CA TRP A 112 -11.22 -9.61 9.17
C TRP A 112 -12.41 -8.64 9.03
N ASP A 113 -12.90 -8.38 7.82
CA ASP A 113 -14.04 -7.48 7.56
C ASP A 113 -15.38 -8.23 7.48
N GLY A 114 -15.33 -9.56 7.55
CA GLY A 114 -16.49 -10.45 7.48
C GLY A 114 -16.81 -10.93 6.07
N ARG A 115 -16.02 -10.54 5.05
CA ARG A 115 -16.17 -11.04 3.69
C ARG A 115 -15.77 -12.50 3.61
N ILE A 116 -16.61 -13.27 2.95
CA ILE A 116 -16.37 -14.69 2.71
C ILE A 116 -15.28 -14.85 1.63
N ILE A 117 -14.20 -15.55 1.98
CA ILE A 117 -13.03 -15.79 1.12
C ILE A 117 -12.83 -17.27 0.76
N GLY A 118 -13.66 -18.15 1.33
CA GLY A 118 -13.74 -19.56 0.98
C GLY A 118 -15.03 -20.18 1.50
N GLU A 119 -15.64 -21.05 0.69
CA GLU A 119 -16.84 -21.82 1.07
C GLU A 119 -16.68 -23.27 0.64
N GLY A 120 -17.32 -24.16 1.39
CA GLY A 120 -17.32 -25.58 1.12
C GLY A 120 -18.32 -26.32 1.99
N PHE A 121 -18.21 -27.64 2.00
CA PHE A 121 -19.07 -28.51 2.80
C PHE A 121 -18.23 -29.43 3.67
N ALA A 122 -18.64 -29.61 4.90
CA ALA A 122 -18.15 -30.69 5.75
C ALA A 122 -19.01 -31.92 5.55
N THR A 123 -18.38 -33.09 5.45
CA THR A 123 -19.06 -34.36 5.20
C THR A 123 -18.95 -35.28 6.40
N ALA A 124 -20.06 -35.87 6.82
CA ALA A 124 -20.11 -36.89 7.87
C ALA A 124 -19.32 -38.13 7.46
N LYS A 125 -18.63 -38.75 8.42
CA LYS A 125 -17.86 -40.00 8.23
C LYS A 125 -18.61 -41.26 8.65
N GLY A 126 -19.89 -41.13 9.00
CA GLY A 126 -20.72 -42.24 9.44
C GLY A 126 -22.22 -41.94 9.31
N GLU A 127 -23.03 -42.79 9.91
CA GLU A 127 -24.48 -42.61 9.97
C GLU A 127 -24.82 -41.32 10.73
N TRP A 128 -25.40 -40.36 10.02
CA TRP A 128 -25.68 -39.02 10.54
C TRP A 128 -27.09 -38.86 11.08
N MET A 129 -28.03 -39.77 10.78
CA MET A 129 -29.40 -39.72 11.31
C MET A 129 -29.47 -40.23 12.75
N THR A 130 -28.67 -39.64 13.65
CA THR A 130 -28.56 -40.02 15.05
C THR A 130 -28.56 -38.79 15.95
N THR A 131 -28.86 -38.98 17.24
CA THR A 131 -28.68 -37.94 18.25
C THR A 131 -27.26 -37.88 18.78
N ASP A 132 -26.39 -38.81 18.39
CA ASP A 132 -25.02 -38.91 18.87
C ASP A 132 -24.09 -38.01 18.06
N PHE A 133 -22.88 -37.81 18.57
CA PHE A 133 -21.84 -37.08 17.85
C PHE A 133 -21.32 -37.92 16.68
N VAL A 134 -21.30 -37.31 15.50
CA VAL A 134 -20.86 -37.92 14.24
C VAL A 134 -19.65 -37.16 13.73
N PRO A 135 -18.50 -37.83 13.52
CA PRO A 135 -17.31 -37.17 13.00
C PRO A 135 -17.54 -36.61 11.59
N PHE A 136 -16.99 -35.43 11.33
CA PHE A 136 -17.00 -34.80 10.01
C PHE A 136 -15.57 -34.41 9.58
N GLU A 137 -15.38 -34.31 8.27
CA GLU A 137 -14.16 -33.78 7.69
C GLU A 137 -14.49 -32.88 6.49
N ALA A 138 -13.69 -31.82 6.32
CA ALA A 138 -13.74 -30.95 5.16
C ALA A 138 -12.32 -30.54 4.76
N VAL A 139 -12.12 -30.26 3.48
CA VAL A 139 -10.94 -29.57 2.97
C VAL A 139 -11.41 -28.30 2.29
N LEU A 140 -10.96 -27.16 2.79
CA LEU A 140 -11.37 -25.85 2.32
C LEU A 140 -10.18 -25.09 1.74
N THR A 141 -10.32 -24.67 0.48
CA THR A 141 -9.37 -23.80 -0.19
C THR A 141 -9.86 -22.36 -0.13
N PHE A 142 -8.98 -21.44 0.20
CA PHE A 142 -9.25 -20.01 0.21
C PHE A 142 -8.03 -19.24 -0.30
N THR A 143 -8.26 -18.01 -0.74
CA THR A 143 -7.22 -17.07 -1.16
C THR A 143 -7.26 -15.88 -0.23
N VAL A 144 -6.11 -15.54 0.34
CA VAL A 144 -5.98 -14.42 1.27
C VAL A 144 -5.32 -13.25 0.53
N ASP A 145 -5.85 -12.04 0.72
CA ASP A 145 -5.20 -10.82 0.21
C ASP A 145 -3.91 -10.54 1.02
N PRO A 146 -2.72 -10.56 0.38
CA PRO A 146 -1.48 -10.24 1.08
C PRO A 146 -1.40 -8.81 1.61
N GLN A 147 -2.29 -7.91 1.18
CA GLN A 147 -2.41 -6.53 1.63
C GLN A 147 -3.54 -6.31 2.64
N ALA A 148 -4.16 -7.39 3.15
CA ALA A 148 -5.24 -7.29 4.14
C ALA A 148 -4.76 -6.60 5.42
N TYR A 149 -5.59 -5.70 5.95
CA TYR A 149 -5.30 -4.93 7.18
C TYR A 149 -4.99 -5.82 8.39
N SER A 150 -5.70 -6.94 8.49
CA SER A 150 -5.57 -7.86 9.60
C SER A 150 -5.50 -9.28 9.08
N ASN A 151 -4.70 -10.10 9.75
CA ASN A 151 -4.58 -11.52 9.50
C ASN A 151 -5.58 -12.35 10.31
N ARG A 152 -6.56 -11.72 10.95
CA ARG A 152 -7.64 -12.40 11.65
C ARG A 152 -8.77 -12.74 10.68
N GLY A 153 -9.51 -13.79 10.99
CA GLY A 153 -10.73 -14.18 10.31
C GLY A 153 -11.57 -15.10 11.18
N SER A 154 -12.69 -15.58 10.65
CA SER A 154 -13.54 -16.54 11.34
C SER A 154 -13.86 -17.73 10.45
N LEU A 155 -13.71 -18.93 11.00
CA LEU A 155 -14.24 -20.17 10.45
C LEU A 155 -15.67 -20.34 10.98
N ILE A 156 -16.63 -20.46 10.06
CA ILE A 156 -18.05 -20.56 10.37
C ILE A 156 -18.54 -21.92 9.88
N LEU A 157 -19.06 -22.73 10.80
CA LEU A 157 -19.72 -24.00 10.53
C LEU A 157 -21.21 -23.77 10.72
N ARG A 158 -21.97 -23.73 9.63
CA ARG A 158 -23.41 -23.45 9.67
C ARG A 158 -24.17 -24.76 9.71
N LYS A 159 -25.16 -24.86 10.61
CA LYS A 159 -26.15 -25.92 10.61
C LYS A 159 -26.91 -25.86 9.30
N ASP A 160 -27.11 -27.01 8.65
CA ASP A 160 -27.88 -27.00 7.42
C ASP A 160 -29.36 -26.71 7.71
N ASN A 161 -29.94 -25.76 6.99
CA ASN A 161 -31.33 -25.34 7.16
C ASN A 161 -32.09 -25.34 5.82
N PRO A 162 -32.52 -26.52 5.33
CA PRO A 162 -33.27 -26.64 4.08
C PRO A 162 -34.60 -25.87 4.06
N SER A 163 -35.15 -25.56 5.25
CA SER A 163 -36.43 -24.84 5.38
C SER A 163 -36.28 -23.33 5.14
N GLY A 164 -35.07 -22.78 5.29
CA GLY A 164 -34.80 -21.35 5.24
C GLY A 164 -35.45 -20.52 6.35
N LEU A 165 -35.99 -21.16 7.39
CA LEU A 165 -36.62 -20.47 8.52
C LEU A 165 -35.54 -20.04 9.54
N PRO A 166 -35.47 -18.76 9.94
CA PRO A 166 -34.44 -18.26 10.87
C PRO A 166 -34.40 -18.98 12.22
N GLU A 167 -35.51 -19.58 12.67
CA GLU A 167 -35.59 -20.34 13.93
C GLU A 167 -34.77 -21.64 13.91
N HIS A 168 -34.33 -22.08 12.74
CA HIS A 168 -33.53 -23.29 12.54
C HIS A 168 -32.07 -22.98 12.16
N ASP A 169 -31.73 -21.69 12.03
CA ASP A 169 -30.36 -21.26 11.79
C ASP A 169 -29.52 -21.42 13.06
N ASP A 170 -28.39 -22.10 12.92
CA ASP A 170 -27.38 -22.14 13.96
C ASP A 170 -25.98 -22.16 13.33
N ALA A 171 -24.99 -21.61 14.05
CA ALA A 171 -23.61 -21.54 13.58
C ALA A 171 -22.62 -21.63 14.73
N LEU A 172 -21.55 -22.38 14.49
CA LEU A 172 -20.32 -22.34 15.27
C LEU A 172 -19.34 -21.39 14.57
N GLU A 173 -18.92 -20.35 15.27
CA GLU A 173 -17.95 -19.34 14.82
C GLU A 173 -16.67 -19.47 15.64
N VAL A 174 -15.57 -19.77 14.95
CA VAL A 174 -14.25 -19.98 15.57
C VAL A 174 -13.26 -18.96 14.98
N PRO A 175 -12.61 -18.13 15.81
CA PRO A 175 -11.61 -17.19 15.33
C PRO A 175 -10.36 -17.94 14.85
N ILE A 176 -9.77 -17.49 13.75
CA ILE A 176 -8.60 -18.09 13.11
C ILE A 176 -7.60 -17.00 12.68
N ILE A 177 -6.34 -17.38 12.48
CA ILE A 177 -5.28 -16.47 12.04
C ILE A 177 -4.66 -16.97 10.74
N PHE A 178 -4.61 -16.14 9.70
CA PHE A 178 -3.97 -16.49 8.44
C PHE A 178 -2.44 -16.35 8.53
N SER A 179 -1.72 -17.37 8.07
CA SER A 179 -0.26 -17.39 8.11
C SER A 179 0.43 -16.71 6.92
N ASP A 180 -0.28 -16.56 5.80
CA ASP A 180 0.28 -16.03 4.54
C ASP A 180 -0.01 -14.53 4.33
N ILE A 181 -0.54 -13.86 5.35
CA ILE A 181 -0.52 -12.39 5.43
C ILE A 181 0.79 -12.02 6.11
N SER A 182 1.76 -11.51 5.33
CA SER A 182 2.74 -10.63 5.95
C SER A 182 1.92 -9.50 6.57
N SER A 183 1.99 -9.30 7.87
CA SER A 183 1.51 -8.07 8.48
C SER A 183 2.36 -6.93 7.90
N SER A 184 2.07 -6.51 6.67
CA SER A 184 2.32 -5.14 6.27
C SER A 184 1.31 -4.36 7.09
N ASP A 185 1.82 -3.42 7.85
CA ASP A 185 1.04 -2.44 8.56
C ASP A 185 0.24 -1.58 7.55
N ASN A 186 -0.74 -2.15 6.88
CA ASN A 186 -1.64 -1.46 5.97
C ASN A 186 -2.99 -1.33 6.65
N ALA A 187 -3.01 -0.48 7.69
CA ALA A 187 -4.23 0.20 8.09
C ALA A 187 -4.87 0.85 6.87
N LEU A 188 -6.16 0.55 6.65
CA LEU A 188 -6.98 1.30 5.71
C LEU A 188 -7.16 2.70 6.29
N CYS A 189 -6.21 3.56 5.94
CA CYS A 189 -6.20 4.94 6.37
C CYS A 189 -7.05 5.78 5.43
N THR A 190 -7.54 6.91 5.94
CA THR A 190 -8.23 7.90 5.12
C THR A 190 -7.37 8.29 3.91
N MET A 191 -8.00 8.52 2.76
CA MET A 191 -7.35 8.90 1.51
C MET A 191 -6.84 10.34 1.52
N ASP A 192 -6.34 10.80 2.66
CA ASP A 192 -5.69 12.09 2.76
C ASP A 192 -4.34 12.01 2.03
N ALA A 193 -4.03 13.07 1.29
CA ALA A 193 -2.74 13.26 0.65
C ALA A 193 -1.96 14.36 1.37
N LYS A 194 -0.73 14.08 1.78
CA LYS A 194 0.24 15.08 2.21
C LYS A 194 1.12 15.41 1.03
N ILE A 195 1.18 16.68 0.67
CA ILE A 195 2.08 17.17 -0.37
C ILE A 195 3.50 17.22 0.21
N CYS A 196 4.42 16.56 -0.49
CA CYS A 196 5.83 16.51 -0.20
C CYS A 196 6.56 17.72 -0.79
N PRO A 197 7.77 18.06 -0.31
CA PRO A 197 8.53 19.20 -0.81
C PRO A 197 8.86 19.15 -2.31
N ASP A 198 8.89 17.95 -2.90
CA ASP A 198 9.09 17.69 -4.33
C ASP A 198 7.79 17.81 -5.16
N GLY A 199 6.67 18.14 -4.53
CA GLY A 199 5.34 18.21 -5.16
C GLY A 199 4.65 16.85 -5.32
N SER A 200 5.27 15.74 -4.90
CA SER A 200 4.61 14.43 -4.83
C SER A 200 3.59 14.40 -3.70
N ALA A 201 2.68 13.43 -3.74
CA ALA A 201 1.66 13.24 -2.72
C ALA A 201 1.85 11.88 -2.05
N VAL A 202 2.04 11.87 -0.73
CA VAL A 202 2.07 10.65 0.06
C VAL A 202 0.76 10.46 0.81
N GLY A 203 0.27 9.23 0.80
CA GLY A 203 -0.89 8.81 1.58
C GLY A 203 -0.51 8.45 3.01
N ARG A 204 -1.53 8.20 3.84
CA ARG A 204 -1.33 7.59 5.16
C ARG A 204 -1.01 6.11 5.02
N VAL A 205 -0.10 5.63 5.85
CA VAL A 205 0.29 4.22 5.97
C VAL A 205 0.07 3.76 7.40
N GLY A 206 -0.25 2.47 7.58
CA GLY A 206 -0.45 1.90 8.90
C GLY A 206 0.86 1.75 9.68
N PRO A 207 0.77 1.33 10.96
CA PRO A 207 -0.42 0.89 11.68
C PRO A 207 -1.15 2.03 12.42
N ARG A 208 -0.56 3.23 12.46
CA ARG A 208 -1.11 4.42 13.14
C ARG A 208 -1.76 5.44 12.20
N CYS A 209 -1.86 5.11 10.91
CA CYS A 209 -2.36 6.03 9.88
C CYS A 209 -1.62 7.37 9.85
N GLU A 210 -0.30 7.30 9.95
CA GLU A 210 0.59 8.44 9.77
C GLU A 210 0.91 8.58 8.28
N PHE A 211 1.15 9.81 7.80
CA PHE A 211 1.59 10.00 6.41
C PHE A 211 2.88 9.23 6.18
N ALA A 212 2.94 8.48 5.07
CA ALA A 212 4.19 7.87 4.64
C ALA A 212 5.28 8.95 4.58
N PRO A 213 6.52 8.65 4.95
CA PRO A 213 7.61 9.56 4.69
C PRO A 213 7.63 9.87 3.19
N CYS A 214 7.77 11.14 2.84
CA CYS A 214 8.02 11.53 1.46
C CYS A 214 9.20 10.72 0.94
N GLU A 215 9.01 9.96 -0.14
CA GLU A 215 10.12 9.28 -0.82
C GLU A 215 11.03 10.36 -1.43
N GLY A 216 11.99 10.77 -0.61
CA GLY A 216 12.89 11.88 -0.87
C GLY A 216 13.90 12.06 0.27
N ASN A 217 14.09 11.02 1.09
CA ASN A 217 15.21 10.94 2.02
C ASN A 217 16.11 9.74 1.78
N SER A 218 16.13 9.22 0.54
CA SER A 218 17.40 8.81 -0.05
C SER A 218 18.02 10.10 -0.59
N THR A 219 18.99 10.66 0.13
CA THR A 219 19.88 11.69 -0.42
C THR A 219 20.48 11.07 -1.68
N SER A 220 19.91 11.41 -2.83
CA SER A 220 20.48 11.00 -4.12
C SER A 220 21.91 11.55 -4.15
N GLU A 221 22.87 10.84 -4.74
CA GLU A 221 24.25 11.37 -4.90
C GLU A 221 24.29 12.72 -5.64
N SER A 222 23.17 13.13 -6.25
CA SER A 222 22.94 14.42 -6.91
C SER A 222 22.41 15.54 -6.00
N ASP A 223 21.99 15.27 -4.77
CA ASP A 223 21.39 16.27 -3.87
C ASP A 223 22.40 16.79 -2.84
N VAL A 224 22.58 18.11 -2.80
CA VAL A 224 23.55 18.76 -1.91
C VAL A 224 22.85 19.74 -0.98
N ILE A 225 22.92 19.48 0.32
CA ILE A 225 22.40 20.37 1.36
C ILE A 225 23.54 21.31 1.81
N LEU A 226 23.35 22.62 1.66
CA LEU A 226 24.34 23.63 2.01
C LEU A 226 23.78 24.68 2.97
N THR A 227 24.53 24.97 4.03
CA THR A 227 24.38 26.18 4.83
C THR A 227 25.12 27.35 4.18
N ILE A 228 24.79 28.60 4.54
CA ILE A 228 25.50 29.77 4.00
C ILE A 228 27.02 29.67 4.22
N GLY A 229 27.78 29.85 3.15
CA GLY A 229 29.24 29.77 3.12
C GLY A 229 29.80 28.35 2.89
N ALA A 230 28.98 27.31 3.03
CA ALA A 230 29.39 25.92 2.82
C ALA A 230 29.61 25.62 1.32
N LYS A 231 30.50 24.67 1.07
CA LYS A 231 30.77 24.10 -0.25
C LYS A 231 30.35 22.63 -0.25
N GLY A 232 29.76 22.17 -1.34
CA GLY A 232 29.48 20.78 -1.60
C GLY A 232 29.79 20.43 -3.04
N GLU A 233 29.79 19.15 -3.35
CA GLU A 233 30.16 18.63 -4.67
C GLU A 233 29.23 17.47 -5.02
N ALA A 234 28.71 17.46 -6.24
CA ALA A 234 27.93 16.35 -6.78
C ALA A 234 28.28 16.16 -8.26
N GLY A 235 28.55 14.92 -8.67
CA GLY A 235 28.83 14.58 -10.07
C GLY A 235 30.04 15.27 -10.71
N GLY A 236 30.96 15.84 -9.92
CA GLY A 236 32.12 16.62 -10.41
C GLY A 236 31.87 18.13 -10.56
N LEU A 237 30.68 18.62 -10.16
CA LEU A 237 30.37 20.04 -10.02
C LEU A 237 30.47 20.45 -8.55
N ALA A 238 31.35 21.40 -8.24
CA ALA A 238 31.41 22.02 -6.92
C ALA A 238 30.47 23.23 -6.85
N ILE A 239 29.64 23.29 -5.82
CA ILE A 239 28.69 24.37 -5.55
C ILE A 239 28.99 24.99 -4.18
N LYS A 240 29.00 26.32 -4.12
CA LYS A 240 29.09 27.10 -2.89
C LYS A 240 27.86 27.99 -2.74
N LEU A 241 27.19 27.91 -1.60
CA LEU A 241 26.13 28.84 -1.26
C LEU A 241 26.73 30.12 -0.65
N ASN A 242 26.58 31.26 -1.31
CA ASN A 242 27.15 32.52 -0.85
C ASN A 242 26.23 33.28 0.12
N SER A 243 24.96 33.44 -0.25
CA SER A 243 23.94 34.14 0.55
C SER A 243 22.54 33.90 0.01
N VAL A 244 21.52 34.11 0.85
CA VAL A 244 20.13 34.30 0.41
C VAL A 244 19.93 35.79 0.16
N LEU A 245 19.62 36.17 -1.08
CA LEU A 245 19.46 37.57 -1.48
C LEU A 245 18.05 38.09 -1.23
N GLU A 246 17.05 37.26 -1.50
CA GLU A 246 15.64 37.59 -1.33
C GLU A 246 14.91 36.33 -0.87
N ASP A 247 14.03 36.48 0.12
CA ASP A 247 13.13 35.42 0.54
C ASP A 247 11.73 36.02 0.72
N SER A 248 10.90 35.81 -0.29
CA SER A 248 9.51 36.25 -0.35
C SER A 248 8.54 35.07 -0.27
N ARG A 249 9.03 33.88 0.11
CA ARG A 249 8.21 32.66 0.21
C ARG A 249 7.08 32.91 1.21
N CYS A 250 5.91 32.38 0.90
CA CYS A 250 4.74 32.58 1.74
C CYS A 250 5.01 32.10 3.18
N PRO A 251 4.85 32.95 4.20
CA PRO A 251 5.02 32.50 5.58
C PRO A 251 4.01 31.42 5.94
N LYS A 252 4.46 30.40 6.66
CA LYS A 252 3.63 29.22 6.96
C LYS A 252 2.41 29.51 7.86
N ASP A 253 2.37 30.68 8.49
CA ASP A 253 1.31 31.16 9.38
C ASP A 253 0.38 32.19 8.73
N VAL A 254 0.50 32.41 7.41
CA VAL A 254 -0.40 33.29 6.65
C VAL A 254 -0.86 32.63 5.35
N VAL A 255 -1.94 33.14 4.78
CA VAL A 255 -2.44 32.72 3.47
C VAL A 255 -2.06 33.77 2.43
N CYS A 256 -1.15 33.42 1.52
CA CYS A 256 -0.73 34.32 0.45
C CYS A 256 -1.55 34.12 -0.82
N VAL A 257 -1.75 35.21 -1.56
CA VAL A 257 -2.36 35.18 -2.91
C VAL A 257 -1.34 34.69 -3.97
N TRP A 258 -0.05 34.85 -3.70
CA TRP A 258 1.05 34.45 -4.58
C TRP A 258 2.02 33.54 -3.81
N ALA A 259 2.58 32.53 -4.46
CA ALA A 259 3.44 31.52 -3.82
C ALA A 259 4.77 32.09 -3.26
N GLY A 260 5.22 33.24 -3.78
CA GLY A 260 6.51 33.83 -3.44
C GLY A 260 7.68 33.05 -4.03
N GLU A 261 8.91 33.50 -3.78
CA GLU A 261 10.15 32.83 -4.20
C GLU A 261 11.31 33.14 -3.25
N ALA A 262 12.32 32.27 -3.23
CA ALA A 262 13.62 32.58 -2.63
C ALA A 262 14.70 32.64 -3.71
N LYS A 263 15.51 33.70 -3.69
CA LYS A 263 16.66 33.91 -4.58
C LYS A 263 17.94 33.76 -3.80
N VAL A 264 18.81 32.87 -4.25
CA VAL A 264 20.10 32.59 -3.60
C VAL A 264 21.26 32.87 -4.55
N SER A 265 22.35 33.41 -4.01
CA SER A 265 23.61 33.55 -4.73
C SER A 265 24.46 32.30 -4.53
N VAL A 266 24.82 31.65 -5.62
CA VAL A 266 25.68 30.46 -5.62
C VAL A 266 26.88 30.65 -6.52
N THR A 267 28.02 30.08 -6.14
CA THR A 267 29.19 29.95 -7.01
C THR A 267 29.31 28.50 -7.46
N LEU A 268 29.27 28.28 -8.77
CA LEU A 268 29.41 26.98 -9.42
C LEU A 268 30.82 26.86 -9.99
N THR A 269 31.46 25.70 -9.82
CA THR A 269 32.84 25.45 -10.22
C THR A 269 32.97 24.06 -10.81
N THR A 270 33.33 23.99 -12.09
CA THR A 270 33.84 22.77 -12.77
C THR A 270 35.34 22.89 -12.96
N ALA A 271 35.98 21.83 -13.48
CA ALA A 271 37.39 21.87 -13.89
C ALA A 271 37.68 22.95 -14.96
N SER A 272 36.66 23.36 -15.73
CA SER A 272 36.80 24.25 -16.88
C SER A 272 36.37 25.69 -16.58
N LYS A 273 35.41 25.90 -15.67
CA LYS A 273 34.75 27.19 -15.49
C LYS A 273 34.34 27.43 -14.04
N THR A 274 34.39 28.69 -13.61
CA THR A 274 33.81 29.15 -12.34
C THR A 274 32.91 30.34 -12.61
N GLU A 275 31.66 30.31 -12.11
CA GLU A 275 30.69 31.38 -12.29
C GLU A 275 29.86 31.58 -11.02
N THR A 276 29.50 32.83 -10.72
CA THR A 276 28.54 33.15 -9.65
C THR A 276 27.21 33.52 -10.27
N LYS A 277 26.15 32.84 -9.85
CA LYS A 277 24.80 32.99 -10.40
C LYS A 277 23.78 33.16 -9.29
N ILE A 278 22.71 33.88 -9.61
CA ILE A 278 21.51 33.96 -8.78
C ILE A 278 20.53 32.93 -9.31
N ILE A 279 20.09 32.01 -8.45
CA ILE A 279 19.10 30.98 -8.76
C ILE A 279 17.87 31.24 -7.89
N SER A 280 16.68 31.20 -8.51
CA SER A 280 15.40 31.27 -7.82
C SER A 280 14.77 29.88 -7.65
N THR A 281 13.96 29.71 -6.60
CA THR A 281 13.12 28.51 -6.39
C THR A 281 12.09 28.28 -7.50
N ASN A 282 11.69 29.33 -8.21
CA ASN A 282 10.65 29.25 -9.25
C ASN A 282 11.21 29.19 -10.67
N ASP A 283 12.53 29.32 -10.83
CA ASP A 283 13.18 29.27 -12.13
C ASP A 283 13.36 27.83 -12.61
N LYS A 284 13.42 27.66 -13.93
CA LYS A 284 13.84 26.39 -14.54
C LYS A 284 15.27 26.05 -14.11
N PRO A 285 15.66 24.76 -14.10
CA PRO A 285 17.02 24.36 -13.77
C PRO A 285 18.06 25.16 -14.58
N TYR A 286 19.02 25.75 -13.87
CA TYR A 286 20.08 26.52 -14.49
C TYR A 286 21.11 25.57 -15.08
N LEU A 287 21.34 25.69 -16.39
CA LEU A 287 22.35 24.91 -17.10
C LEU A 287 23.72 25.56 -16.92
N PHE A 288 24.64 24.85 -16.28
CA PHE A 288 26.05 25.21 -16.13
C PHE A 288 26.93 24.11 -16.71
N ASP A 289 27.58 24.41 -17.85
CA ASP A 289 28.26 23.42 -18.70
C ASP A 289 27.31 22.27 -19.10
N GLU A 290 27.57 21.07 -18.56
CA GLU A 290 26.80 19.85 -18.77
C GLU A 290 25.90 19.50 -17.57
N TYR A 291 25.76 20.40 -16.59
CA TYR A 291 24.98 20.16 -15.38
C TYR A 291 23.75 21.06 -15.33
N GLU A 292 22.62 20.51 -14.92
CA GLU A 292 21.41 21.27 -14.58
C GLU A 292 21.31 21.35 -13.05
N VAL A 293 21.24 22.59 -12.55
CA VAL A 293 21.21 22.91 -11.13
C VAL A 293 19.89 23.57 -10.77
N SER A 294 19.15 23.02 -9.81
CA SER A 294 17.91 23.59 -9.28
C SER A 294 17.88 23.58 -7.76
N ILE A 295 16.95 24.33 -7.18
CA ILE A 295 16.71 24.35 -5.73
C ILE A 295 15.53 23.44 -5.45
N ILE A 296 15.74 22.43 -4.59
CA ILE A 296 14.67 21.55 -4.10
C ILE A 296 13.95 22.21 -2.94
N SER A 297 14.70 22.75 -1.98
CA SER A 297 14.12 23.34 -0.78
C SER A 297 15.03 24.39 -0.16
N VAL A 298 14.41 25.32 0.57
CA VAL A 298 15.09 26.32 1.41
C VAL A 298 14.47 26.20 2.80
N LEU A 299 15.29 26.05 3.82
CA LEU A 299 14.87 25.98 5.23
C LEU A 299 15.59 27.07 6.03
N PRO A 300 14.99 27.60 7.10
CA PRO A 300 13.61 27.36 7.54
C PRO A 300 12.58 28.03 6.62
N GLU A 301 11.31 27.64 6.75
CA GLU A 301 10.19 28.36 6.12
C GLU A 301 9.93 29.71 6.84
N PRO A 302 9.58 30.79 6.12
CA PRO A 302 9.27 32.06 6.74
C PRO A 302 8.11 31.99 7.74
N GLN A 303 8.16 32.83 8.77
CA GLN A 303 7.08 33.03 9.74
C GLN A 303 6.79 34.52 9.87
N SER A 304 5.51 34.90 9.96
CA SER A 304 5.09 36.28 10.07
C SER A 304 5.71 36.96 11.29
N GLY A 305 6.31 38.13 11.06
CA GLY A 305 6.96 38.92 12.11
C GLY A 305 8.29 38.34 12.64
N ARG A 306 8.84 37.29 12.03
CA ARG A 306 10.16 36.74 12.37
C ARG A 306 11.12 36.86 11.20
N GLU A 307 12.22 37.56 11.44
CA GLU A 307 13.30 37.69 10.46
C GLU A 307 14.24 36.47 10.55
N ILE A 308 14.54 35.86 9.39
CA ILE A 308 15.48 34.73 9.31
C ILE A 308 16.88 35.29 9.06
N THR A 309 17.79 35.07 10.01
CA THR A 309 19.20 35.46 9.85
C THR A 309 19.90 34.58 8.83
N GLN A 310 20.87 35.13 8.09
CA GLN A 310 21.63 34.41 7.04
C GLN A 310 22.16 33.04 7.52
N GLY A 311 22.73 32.96 8.72
CA GLY A 311 23.31 31.70 9.25
C GLY A 311 22.30 30.59 9.57
N ALA A 312 21.00 30.88 9.55
CA ALA A 312 19.95 29.89 9.79
C ALA A 312 19.51 29.18 8.50
N TYR A 313 19.87 29.70 7.33
CA TYR A 313 19.46 29.11 6.06
C TYR A 313 20.21 27.83 5.73
N SER A 314 19.45 26.83 5.30
CA SER A 314 19.91 25.61 4.67
C SER A 314 19.18 25.44 3.34
N VAL A 315 19.92 25.28 2.25
CA VAL A 315 19.36 25.14 0.89
C VAL A 315 19.75 23.79 0.34
N THR A 316 18.78 23.06 -0.19
CA THR A 316 19.00 21.79 -0.87
C THR A 316 19.01 22.03 -2.37
N PHE A 317 20.11 21.69 -3.03
CA PHE A 317 20.28 21.78 -4.47
C PHE A 317 20.19 20.39 -5.10
N HIS A 318 19.53 20.29 -6.25
CA HIS A 318 19.61 19.13 -7.13
C HIS A 318 20.61 19.43 -8.24
N ILE A 319 21.57 18.53 -8.47
CA ILE A 319 22.58 18.65 -9.51
C ILE A 319 22.52 17.40 -10.38
N GLN A 320 22.00 17.53 -11.60
CA GLN A 320 21.96 16.43 -12.56
C GLN A 320 22.90 16.71 -13.72
N LYS A 321 23.71 15.70 -14.09
CA LYS A 321 24.46 15.76 -15.35
C LYS A 321 23.47 15.55 -16.49
N LYS A 322 23.46 16.47 -17.45
CA LYS A 322 22.72 16.34 -18.70
C LYS A 322 23.42 15.29 -19.55
N ASP A 323 23.15 14.03 -19.23
CA ASP A 323 23.64 12.91 -20.02
C ASP A 323 23.11 13.05 -21.46
N ALA A 324 24.02 12.88 -22.42
CA ALA A 324 23.70 12.86 -23.82
C ALA A 324 22.69 11.74 -24.11
N VAL A 325 21.41 12.10 -24.22
CA VAL A 325 20.31 11.33 -24.84
C VAL A 325 20.42 9.81 -24.64
N GLY A 326 19.86 9.30 -23.53
CA GLY A 326 19.70 7.84 -23.36
C GLY A 326 19.46 7.33 -21.95
N GLY A 327 18.57 7.93 -21.17
CA GLY A 327 18.23 7.46 -19.81
C GLY A 327 17.21 6.31 -19.82
N SER A 328 17.65 5.13 -19.42
CA SER A 328 16.89 3.88 -19.30
C SER A 328 15.75 3.95 -18.27
N GLN A 329 14.54 4.32 -18.68
CA GLN A 329 13.38 3.58 -18.20
C GLN A 329 13.36 2.26 -18.93
N LYS A 330 13.52 1.13 -18.21
CA LYS A 330 13.40 -0.18 -18.86
C LYS A 330 11.95 -0.37 -19.26
N ASN A 331 11.68 -0.14 -20.54
CA ASN A 331 10.38 -0.34 -21.14
C ASN A 331 9.94 -1.80 -20.96
N SER A 332 8.65 -1.99 -20.74
CA SER A 332 8.00 -3.28 -20.69
C SER A 332 7.30 -3.56 -22.01
N MET A 333 7.34 -4.81 -22.44
CA MET A 333 6.68 -5.23 -23.67
C MET A 333 5.20 -5.51 -23.40
N VAL A 334 4.32 -4.79 -24.08
CA VAL A 334 2.90 -5.05 -24.13
C VAL A 334 2.59 -5.72 -25.47
N SER A 335 2.00 -6.92 -25.44
CA SER A 335 1.65 -7.65 -26.66
C SER A 335 0.25 -8.24 -26.57
N GLY A 336 -0.35 -8.60 -27.70
CA GLY A 336 -1.67 -9.20 -27.71
C GLY A 336 -2.23 -9.35 -29.10
N GLN A 337 -3.50 -9.73 -29.19
CA GLN A 337 -4.20 -9.89 -30.46
C GLN A 337 -5.43 -8.99 -30.54
N VAL A 338 -5.65 -8.39 -31.71
CA VAL A 338 -6.87 -7.66 -32.05
C VAL A 338 -7.77 -8.57 -32.88
N THR A 339 -9.00 -8.76 -32.44
CA THR A 339 -10.01 -9.55 -33.16
C THR A 339 -11.21 -8.68 -33.56
N VAL A 340 -11.91 -9.08 -34.62
CA VAL A 340 -13.15 -8.45 -35.08
C VAL A 340 -14.26 -9.49 -35.17
N GLY A 341 -15.38 -9.17 -34.55
CA GLY A 341 -16.55 -10.03 -34.44
C GLY A 341 -17.83 -9.26 -34.08
N PRO A 342 -19.02 -9.86 -34.18
CA PRO A 342 -19.28 -11.17 -34.77
C PRO A 342 -19.08 -11.16 -36.30
N THR A 343 -18.75 -12.29 -36.92
CA THR A 343 -18.58 -12.37 -38.39
C THR A 343 -19.79 -12.93 -39.13
N CYS A 344 -20.81 -13.37 -38.39
CA CYS A 344 -22.05 -13.96 -38.91
C CYS A 344 -23.28 -13.28 -38.27
N PRO A 345 -24.39 -13.11 -39.01
CA PRO A 345 -25.63 -12.54 -38.47
C PRO A 345 -26.35 -13.39 -37.41
N VAL A 346 -26.05 -14.69 -37.30
CA VAL A 346 -26.74 -15.58 -36.35
C VAL A 346 -25.75 -16.55 -35.73
N GLU A 347 -25.65 -16.53 -34.40
CA GLU A 347 -24.91 -17.54 -33.64
C GLU A 347 -25.66 -18.88 -33.62
N ARG A 348 -24.94 -19.98 -33.87
CA ARG A 348 -25.47 -21.35 -33.85
C ARG A 348 -24.89 -22.11 -32.66
N ILE A 349 -25.65 -23.08 -32.15
CA ILE A 349 -25.16 -24.07 -31.18
C ILE A 349 -25.18 -25.45 -31.86
N PRO A 350 -24.03 -26.13 -32.04
CA PRO A 350 -22.68 -25.71 -31.65
C PRO A 350 -22.14 -24.54 -32.49
N PRO A 351 -21.16 -23.76 -31.99
CA PRO A 351 -20.58 -22.61 -32.71
C PRO A 351 -20.00 -23.04 -34.06
N ASP A 352 -20.39 -22.34 -35.14
CA ASP A 352 -19.80 -22.55 -36.46
C ASP A 352 -18.36 -22.02 -36.46
N PRO A 353 -17.33 -22.86 -36.70
CA PRO A 353 -15.94 -22.40 -36.74
C PRO A 353 -15.69 -21.29 -37.78
N ASN A 354 -16.50 -21.19 -38.83
CA ASN A 354 -16.38 -20.13 -39.83
C ASN A 354 -16.88 -18.77 -39.32
N CYS A 355 -17.62 -18.76 -38.21
CA CYS A 355 -18.20 -17.59 -37.56
C CYS A 355 -17.36 -17.08 -36.38
N ALA A 356 -16.26 -17.75 -36.03
CA ALA A 356 -15.33 -17.28 -35.00
C ALA A 356 -14.77 -15.89 -35.35
N ASP A 357 -14.46 -15.11 -34.32
CA ASP A 357 -13.85 -13.80 -34.48
C ASP A 357 -12.57 -13.91 -35.31
N LYS A 358 -12.42 -12.99 -36.27
CA LYS A 358 -11.27 -13.00 -37.17
C LYS A 358 -10.19 -12.07 -36.67
N PRO A 359 -8.91 -12.37 -36.93
CA PRO A 359 -7.85 -11.41 -36.72
C PRO A 359 -8.11 -10.10 -37.46
N TYR A 360 -7.89 -8.98 -36.78
CA TYR A 360 -8.12 -7.66 -37.37
C TYR A 360 -6.80 -6.93 -37.61
N VAL A 361 -6.49 -6.65 -38.87
CA VAL A 361 -5.29 -5.92 -39.27
C VAL A 361 -5.54 -4.41 -39.15
N THR A 362 -5.03 -3.79 -38.09
CA THR A 362 -5.17 -2.36 -37.81
C THR A 362 -3.94 -1.76 -37.10
N THR A 363 -3.98 -0.46 -36.81
CA THR A 363 -3.03 0.23 -35.94
C THR A 363 -3.65 0.40 -34.56
N VAL A 364 -2.95 -0.06 -33.53
CA VAL A 364 -3.26 0.21 -32.12
C VAL A 364 -2.57 1.50 -31.72
N GLN A 365 -3.36 2.49 -31.32
CA GLN A 365 -2.90 3.75 -30.74
C GLN A 365 -2.75 3.58 -29.23
N VAL A 366 -1.62 4.01 -28.69
CA VAL A 366 -1.36 4.07 -27.26
C VAL A 366 -1.47 5.52 -26.83
N ILE A 367 -2.36 5.82 -25.90
CA ILE A 367 -2.62 7.18 -25.42
C ILE A 367 -2.30 7.21 -23.92
N GLU A 368 -1.55 8.20 -23.46
CA GLU A 368 -1.28 8.36 -22.03
C GLU A 368 -2.51 8.92 -21.29
N VAL A 369 -2.91 8.27 -20.20
CA VAL A 369 -4.11 8.65 -19.45
C VAL A 369 -3.89 10.01 -18.80
N GLY A 370 -4.76 10.98 -19.12
CA GLY A 370 -4.64 12.37 -18.64
C GLY A 370 -3.84 13.31 -19.54
N SER A 371 -3.35 12.85 -20.71
CA SER A 371 -2.65 13.70 -21.66
C SER A 371 -3.59 14.77 -22.26
N PRO A 372 -3.20 16.06 -22.25
CA PRO A 372 -3.96 17.13 -22.91
C PRO A 372 -3.80 17.11 -24.44
N GLN A 373 -2.92 16.26 -24.97
CA GLN A 373 -2.66 16.15 -26.41
C GLN A 373 -3.45 14.99 -27.00
N SER A 374 -4.17 15.27 -28.09
CA SER A 374 -4.92 14.28 -28.87
C SER A 374 -4.02 13.33 -29.68
N ALA A 375 -2.70 13.41 -29.51
CA ALA A 375 -1.72 12.63 -30.26
C ALA A 375 -1.37 11.34 -29.51
N PRO A 376 -1.29 10.18 -30.20
CA PRO A 376 -0.91 8.93 -29.57
C PRO A 376 0.56 8.99 -29.10
N PHE A 377 0.80 8.55 -27.87
CA PHE A 377 2.12 8.38 -27.27
C PHE A 377 2.99 7.39 -28.08
N ALA A 378 2.37 6.30 -28.53
CA ALA A 378 2.98 5.31 -29.41
C ALA A 378 1.93 4.69 -30.34
N THR A 379 2.38 4.03 -31.40
CA THR A 379 1.49 3.24 -32.27
C THR A 379 2.12 1.89 -32.58
N ALA A 380 1.28 0.86 -32.68
CA ALA A 380 1.71 -0.48 -33.07
C ALA A 380 0.80 -1.03 -34.17
N LYS A 381 1.39 -1.49 -35.28
CA LYS A 381 0.63 -2.17 -36.33
C LYS A 381 0.48 -3.63 -35.96
N THR A 382 -0.73 -4.17 -36.12
CA THR A 382 -0.96 -5.61 -36.03
C THR A 382 -0.48 -6.30 -37.30
N ASN A 383 -0.03 -7.55 -37.18
CA ASN A 383 0.29 -8.40 -38.33
C ASN A 383 -0.96 -9.06 -38.95
N GLU A 384 -0.79 -9.96 -39.94
CA GLU A 384 -1.88 -10.68 -40.61
C GLU A 384 -2.69 -11.58 -39.65
N GLU A 385 -2.07 -12.06 -38.56
CA GLU A 385 -2.76 -12.76 -37.48
C GLU A 385 -3.32 -11.82 -36.39
N GLY A 386 -3.38 -10.51 -36.64
CA GLY A 386 -3.96 -9.53 -35.71
C GLY A 386 -3.11 -9.26 -34.47
N LYS A 387 -1.88 -9.79 -34.41
CA LYS A 387 -0.99 -9.64 -33.24
C LYS A 387 -0.23 -8.33 -33.28
N TYR A 388 -0.13 -7.65 -32.15
CA TYR A 388 0.65 -6.42 -31.97
C TYR A 388 1.64 -6.56 -30.81
N SER A 389 2.68 -5.72 -30.84
CA SER A 389 3.67 -5.62 -29.77
C SER A 389 4.16 -4.18 -29.68
N VAL A 390 4.23 -3.61 -28.47
CA VAL A 390 4.69 -2.25 -28.21
C VAL A 390 5.51 -2.20 -26.94
N SER A 391 6.62 -1.46 -26.99
CA SER A 391 7.52 -1.26 -25.86
C SER A 391 7.17 0.06 -25.18
N LEU A 392 6.65 0.00 -23.95
CA LEU A 392 6.15 1.17 -23.21
C LEU A 392 6.92 1.34 -21.89
N PRO A 393 7.25 2.58 -21.49
CA PRO A 393 7.75 2.83 -20.15
C PRO A 393 6.68 2.54 -19.08
N PRO A 394 7.07 2.40 -17.80
CA PRO A 394 6.11 2.32 -16.71
C PRO A 394 5.17 3.52 -16.68
N GLY A 395 3.86 3.28 -16.64
CA GLY A 395 2.85 4.34 -16.75
C GLY A 395 1.43 3.82 -16.98
N LYS A 396 0.46 4.74 -17.04
CA LYS A 396 -0.94 4.44 -17.34
C LYS A 396 -1.26 4.81 -18.78
N TYR A 397 -1.76 3.85 -19.54
CA TYR A 397 -2.05 4.03 -20.96
C TYR A 397 -3.44 3.50 -21.33
N ALA A 398 -4.02 4.05 -22.38
CA ALA A 398 -5.19 3.53 -23.06
C ALA A 398 -4.77 2.98 -24.42
N LEU A 399 -5.09 1.71 -24.68
CA LEU A 399 -4.91 1.06 -25.97
C LEU A 399 -6.19 1.17 -26.78
N GLN A 400 -6.10 1.77 -27.96
CA GLN A 400 -7.23 1.98 -28.85
C GLN A 400 -6.90 1.48 -30.27
N PRO A 401 -7.44 0.34 -30.72
CA PRO A 401 -7.35 -0.07 -32.11
C PRO A 401 -8.13 0.92 -32.99
N VAL A 402 -7.54 1.33 -34.11
CA VAL A 402 -8.20 2.22 -35.06
C VAL A 402 -9.23 1.43 -35.86
N GLY A 403 -10.51 1.77 -35.69
CA GLY A 403 -11.60 1.23 -36.51
C GLY A 403 -11.69 1.90 -37.89
N GLY A 404 -12.66 1.46 -38.69
CA GLY A 404 -13.06 2.20 -39.90
C GLY A 404 -13.86 3.47 -39.56
N SER A 405 -14.25 4.23 -40.59
CA SER A 405 -14.99 5.50 -40.41
C SER A 405 -16.37 5.34 -39.77
N VAL A 406 -16.95 4.14 -39.82
CA VAL A 406 -18.26 3.81 -39.25
C VAL A 406 -18.21 2.48 -38.47
N MET A 407 -17.56 1.47 -39.05
CA MET A 407 -17.32 0.13 -38.49
C MET A 407 -15.94 -0.39 -38.95
N PRO A 408 -15.31 -1.35 -38.24
CA PRO A 408 -15.73 -1.87 -36.94
C PRO A 408 -15.47 -0.85 -35.81
N ARG A 409 -16.24 -0.94 -34.72
CA ARG A 409 -16.05 -0.11 -33.51
C ARG A 409 -15.19 -0.86 -32.52
N CYS A 410 -13.99 -0.35 -32.28
CA CYS A 410 -13.04 -0.99 -31.39
C CYS A 410 -13.14 -0.44 -29.96
N GLU A 411 -13.00 -1.32 -28.97
CA GLU A 411 -12.96 -0.92 -27.57
C GLU A 411 -11.63 -0.23 -27.24
N THR A 412 -11.70 0.79 -26.38
CA THR A 412 -10.51 1.39 -25.75
C THR A 412 -10.29 0.71 -24.40
N LYS A 413 -9.07 0.23 -24.15
CA LYS A 413 -8.73 -0.49 -22.92
C LYS A 413 -7.62 0.19 -22.16
N GLU A 414 -7.90 0.57 -20.92
CA GLU A 414 -6.89 1.15 -20.02
C GLU A 414 -6.02 0.05 -19.38
N ILE A 415 -4.72 0.32 -19.32
CA ILE A 415 -3.70 -0.58 -18.78
C ILE A 415 -2.72 0.20 -17.90
N THR A 416 -2.16 -0.47 -16.90
CA THR A 416 -1.03 0.05 -16.11
C THR A 416 0.18 -0.81 -16.40
N VAL A 417 1.23 -0.19 -16.95
CA VAL A 417 2.50 -0.85 -17.27
C VAL A 417 3.44 -0.69 -16.08
N LEU A 418 3.91 -1.82 -15.54
CA LEU A 418 4.96 -1.86 -14.52
C LEU A 418 6.31 -2.12 -15.19
N SER A 419 7.42 -1.69 -14.59
CA SER A 419 8.76 -1.90 -15.16
C SER A 419 9.11 -3.38 -15.27
N LEU A 420 9.82 -3.75 -16.34
CA LEU A 420 10.36 -5.09 -16.61
C LEU A 420 9.34 -6.25 -16.63
N THR A 421 8.04 -5.96 -16.62
CA THR A 421 6.99 -6.98 -16.55
C THR A 421 6.26 -7.03 -17.90
N PRO A 422 6.50 -8.05 -18.75
CA PRO A 422 5.76 -8.18 -19.99
C PRO A 422 4.28 -8.45 -19.68
N MET A 423 3.38 -7.86 -20.45
CA MET A 423 1.94 -8.04 -20.26
C MET A 423 1.26 -8.43 -21.58
N SER A 424 0.20 -9.23 -21.47
CA SER A 424 -0.61 -9.65 -22.62
C SER A 424 -2.02 -9.04 -22.56
N VAL A 425 -2.43 -8.33 -23.62
CA VAL A 425 -3.72 -7.63 -23.69
C VAL A 425 -4.40 -7.86 -25.03
N ASN A 426 -5.46 -8.68 -25.04
CA ASN A 426 -6.31 -8.82 -26.22
C ASN A 426 -7.35 -7.69 -26.28
N LEU A 427 -7.65 -7.26 -27.51
CA LEU A 427 -8.55 -6.16 -27.83
C LEU A 427 -9.59 -6.65 -28.84
N SER A 428 -10.86 -6.29 -28.65
CA SER A 428 -11.95 -6.68 -29.53
C SER A 428 -12.55 -5.48 -30.27
N CYS A 429 -12.98 -5.71 -31.52
CA CYS A 429 -13.70 -4.76 -32.34
C CYS A 429 -15.06 -5.33 -32.77
N ASP A 430 -16.13 -4.57 -32.53
CA ASP A 430 -17.48 -4.90 -32.98
C ASP A 430 -17.61 -4.61 -34.48
N SER A 431 -17.86 -5.65 -35.27
CA SER A 431 -18.09 -5.55 -36.71
C SER A 431 -19.39 -4.80 -37.06
N GLY A 432 -20.34 -4.73 -36.12
CA GLY A 432 -21.69 -4.21 -36.36
C GLY A 432 -22.63 -5.20 -37.05
N ILE A 433 -22.19 -6.44 -37.29
CA ILE A 433 -23.05 -7.53 -37.75
C ILE A 433 -23.94 -7.98 -36.57
N ARG A 434 -25.23 -8.20 -36.84
CA ARG A 434 -26.25 -8.59 -35.86
C ARG A 434 -27.25 -9.55 -36.49
#